data_AF-A0A537R8R5-F1
#
_entry.id   AF-A0A537R8R5-F1
#
_cell.length_a   1.000
_cell.length_b   1.000
_cell.length_c   1.000
_cell.angle_alpha   90.00
_cell.angle_beta   90.00
_cell.angle_gamma   90.00
#
_symmetry.space_group_name_H-M   'P 1'
#
loop_
_entity.id
_entity.type
_entity.pdbx_description
1 polymer ?
#
loop_
_entity_poly.entity_id
_entity_poly.type
_entity_poly.pdbx_seq_one_letter_code
_entity_poly.pdbx_strand_id
1 'polypeptide(L)'
;MPPAPSPALQVIGKRLPRVDAKERVTGQAIYPADLALPGMVHAKLLRSPHAHARIVRIDTSRAGALKGVLAVVTAADFAELPVGATIPMGETGYDMWMVAALNIARSKVHWVGQPVAGVAAVDVHVAEAALALIEVDYEPLTPVLNIAAAMAPEAPVLHEHVLTKGVEPRPRAPSNVCSRTAITRGDAARALDGAAATARMSVQVDTAHQGYLEPQVMVAQVDAGGLATVWASTQGQFTAELMIARMLGMPQSQLRILPLEIGGGFGGKIAIHGEAVAVR
;
A
#
# COMPACT_ATOMS: atom_id res chain seq x y z
N MET A 1 45.96 -11.63 -7.97
CA MET A 1 45.53 -12.96 -8.44
C MET A 1 44.03 -13.08 -8.21
N PRO A 2 43.23 -13.50 -9.20
CA PRO A 2 41.87 -13.95 -8.92
C PRO A 2 41.92 -15.13 -7.94
N PRO A 3 40.91 -15.29 -7.06
CA PRO A 3 40.85 -16.45 -6.19
C PRO A 3 40.87 -17.73 -7.03
N ALA A 4 41.56 -18.76 -6.55
CA ALA A 4 41.54 -20.08 -7.17
C ALA A 4 40.09 -20.56 -7.31
N PRO A 5 39.72 -21.26 -8.39
CA PRO A 5 38.36 -21.73 -8.58
C PRO A 5 37.96 -22.59 -7.38
N SER A 6 36.89 -22.18 -6.69
CA SER A 6 36.35 -22.93 -5.56
C SER A 6 35.97 -24.35 -6.03
N PRO A 7 36.23 -25.40 -5.22
CA PRO A 7 35.84 -26.76 -5.57
C PRO A 7 34.34 -26.83 -5.92
N ALA A 8 34.00 -27.70 -6.87
CA ALA A 8 32.63 -27.84 -7.35
C ALA A 8 31.68 -28.19 -6.20
N LEU A 9 30.73 -27.29 -5.92
CA LEU A 9 29.75 -27.44 -4.85
C LEU A 9 28.69 -28.47 -5.24
N GLN A 10 28.18 -29.22 -4.26
CA GLN A 10 27.18 -30.28 -4.52
C GLN A 10 25.81 -29.72 -4.93
N VAL A 11 25.41 -28.57 -4.38
CA VAL A 11 24.06 -28.00 -4.53
C VAL A 11 24.09 -26.61 -5.17
N ILE A 12 24.99 -25.74 -4.72
CA ILE A 12 25.07 -24.35 -5.18
C ILE A 12 25.47 -24.31 -6.67
N GLY A 13 24.69 -23.58 -7.47
CA GLY A 13 24.88 -23.47 -8.92
C GLY A 13 24.32 -24.64 -9.73
N LYS A 14 23.63 -25.61 -9.10
CA LYS A 14 22.99 -26.74 -9.80
C LYS A 14 21.53 -26.44 -10.13
N ARG A 15 21.05 -26.94 -11.27
CA ARG A 15 19.64 -26.84 -11.71
C ARG A 15 18.80 -27.93 -11.04
N LEU A 16 18.47 -27.72 -9.77
CA LEU A 16 17.60 -28.61 -9.01
C LEU A 16 16.14 -28.14 -9.10
N PRO A 17 15.14 -29.04 -9.09
CA PRO A 17 13.74 -28.66 -8.91
C PRO A 17 13.57 -27.86 -7.63
N ARG A 18 12.71 -26.83 -7.68
CA ARG A 18 12.34 -26.11 -6.47
C ARG A 18 11.52 -27.01 -5.55
N VAL A 19 11.65 -26.80 -4.25
CA VAL A 19 10.92 -27.56 -3.22
C VAL A 19 9.41 -27.41 -3.32
N ASP A 20 8.93 -26.28 -3.83
CA ASP A 20 7.52 -25.92 -4.01
C ASP A 20 7.00 -26.14 -5.45
N ALA A 21 7.81 -26.77 -6.32
CA ALA A 21 7.47 -26.91 -7.73
C ALA A 21 6.27 -27.84 -7.94
N LYS A 22 6.17 -28.91 -7.15
CA LYS A 22 5.15 -29.96 -7.34
C LYS A 22 3.75 -29.40 -7.16
N GLU A 23 3.51 -28.71 -6.05
CA GLU A 23 2.21 -28.14 -5.70
C GLU A 23 1.74 -27.13 -6.75
N ARG A 24 2.65 -26.32 -7.30
CA ARG A 24 2.33 -25.32 -8.34
C ARG A 24 1.93 -25.94 -9.67
N VAL A 25 2.60 -27.01 -10.10
CA VAL A 25 2.30 -27.65 -11.40
C VAL A 25 1.13 -28.62 -11.35
N THR A 26 0.74 -29.09 -10.15
CA THR A 26 -0.44 -29.95 -9.95
C THR A 26 -1.71 -29.18 -9.58
N GLY A 27 -1.61 -27.86 -9.36
CA GLY A 27 -2.74 -27.04 -8.89
C GLY A 27 -3.07 -27.28 -7.41
N GLN A 28 -2.14 -27.81 -6.63
CA GLN A 28 -2.29 -28.05 -5.18
C GLN A 28 -1.72 -26.90 -4.33
N ALA A 29 -1.00 -25.95 -4.94
CA ALA A 29 -0.59 -24.72 -4.31
C ALA A 29 -1.81 -23.88 -3.92
N ILE A 30 -1.87 -23.46 -2.66
CA ILE A 30 -2.99 -22.69 -2.12
C ILE A 30 -2.61 -21.21 -2.08
N TYR A 31 -3.32 -20.41 -2.85
CA TYR A 31 -3.30 -18.95 -2.81
C TYR A 31 -4.43 -18.46 -1.90
N PRO A 32 -4.38 -17.22 -1.37
CA PRO A 32 -5.46 -16.73 -0.50
C PRO A 32 -6.83 -16.69 -1.17
N ALA A 33 -6.89 -16.52 -2.50
CA ALA A 33 -8.13 -16.59 -3.26
C ALA A 33 -8.79 -17.98 -3.25
N ASP A 34 -8.02 -19.04 -2.97
CA ASP A 34 -8.50 -20.43 -2.95
C ASP A 34 -9.09 -20.81 -1.59
N LEU A 35 -8.92 -19.96 -0.57
CA LEU A 35 -9.44 -20.23 0.76
C LEU A 35 -10.96 -20.04 0.82
N ALA A 36 -11.62 -21.00 1.46
CA ALA A 36 -13.02 -20.89 1.87
C ALA A 36 -13.13 -21.31 3.33
N LEU A 37 -13.60 -20.40 4.18
CA LEU A 37 -13.82 -20.65 5.60
C LEU A 37 -15.33 -20.85 5.89
N PRO A 38 -15.71 -21.64 6.90
CA PRO A 38 -17.10 -21.72 7.33
C PRO A 38 -17.64 -20.33 7.72
N GLY A 39 -18.77 -19.96 7.12
CA GLY A 39 -19.38 -18.64 7.36
C GLY A 39 -18.61 -17.46 6.74
N MET A 40 -17.70 -17.72 5.80
CA MET A 40 -16.98 -16.66 5.08
C MET A 40 -17.95 -15.71 4.37
N VAL A 41 -17.65 -14.42 4.48
CA VAL A 41 -18.40 -13.32 3.87
C VAL A 41 -17.50 -12.63 2.85
N HIS A 42 -18.09 -11.85 1.95
CA HIS A 42 -17.39 -11.20 0.86
C HIS A 42 -17.28 -9.71 1.09
N ALA A 43 -16.06 -9.19 0.91
CA ALA A 43 -15.75 -7.78 1.04
C ALA A 43 -15.61 -7.09 -0.33
N LYS A 44 -16.11 -5.86 -0.44
CA LYS A 44 -15.89 -4.96 -1.59
C LYS A 44 -15.60 -3.55 -1.11
N LEU A 45 -14.78 -2.83 -1.86
CA LEU A 45 -14.41 -1.44 -1.57
C LEU A 45 -15.12 -0.49 -2.55
N LEU A 46 -15.79 0.53 -2.01
CA LEU A 46 -16.22 1.69 -2.79
C LEU A 46 -14.98 2.51 -3.15
N ARG A 47 -14.83 2.87 -4.41
CA ARG A 47 -13.67 3.60 -4.92
C ARG A 47 -14.05 4.96 -5.46
N SER A 48 -13.20 5.95 -5.21
CA SER A 48 -13.36 7.31 -5.70
C SER A 48 -13.35 7.38 -7.24
N PRO A 49 -14.27 8.13 -7.86
CA PRO A 49 -14.20 8.44 -9.29
C PRO A 49 -13.29 9.65 -9.58
N HIS A 50 -12.82 10.38 -8.56
CA HIS A 50 -12.08 11.64 -8.73
C HIS A 50 -10.56 11.45 -8.56
N ALA A 51 -9.79 12.17 -9.39
CA ALA A 51 -8.34 12.25 -9.27
C ALA A 51 -7.88 13.06 -8.05
N HIS A 52 -8.65 14.08 -7.65
CA HIS A 52 -8.41 14.85 -6.44
C HIS A 52 -9.74 15.48 -5.99
N ALA A 53 -10.16 15.23 -4.75
CA ALA A 53 -11.36 15.84 -4.18
C ALA A 53 -11.32 15.82 -2.66
N ARG A 54 -12.01 16.75 -2.01
CA ARG A 54 -12.34 16.67 -0.59
C ARG A 54 -13.58 15.81 -0.42
N ILE A 55 -13.57 14.93 0.59
CA ILE A 55 -14.77 14.19 1.01
C ILE A 55 -15.53 15.09 1.97
N VAL A 56 -16.73 15.52 1.59
CA VAL A 56 -17.59 16.37 2.42
C VAL A 56 -18.45 15.51 3.35
N ARG A 57 -19.00 14.42 2.82
CA ARG A 57 -19.88 13.49 3.56
C ARG A 57 -19.80 12.10 2.94
N ILE A 58 -19.94 11.08 3.79
CA ILE A 58 -20.21 9.69 3.40
C ILE A 58 -21.50 9.27 4.12
N ASP A 59 -22.51 8.84 3.37
CA ASP A 59 -23.72 8.24 3.91
C ASP A 59 -23.76 6.73 3.60
N THR A 60 -23.66 5.93 4.66
CA THR A 60 -23.67 4.46 4.59
C THR A 60 -24.99 3.87 5.06
N SER A 61 -25.99 4.68 5.44
CA SER A 61 -27.20 4.23 6.12
C SER A 61 -28.02 3.23 5.29
N ARG A 62 -28.20 3.51 4.00
CA ARG A 62 -28.94 2.64 3.07
C ARG A 62 -28.20 1.34 2.81
N ALA A 63 -26.88 1.40 2.67
CA ALA A 63 -26.04 0.22 2.50
C ALA A 63 -26.07 -0.69 3.75
N GLY A 64 -25.94 -0.10 4.94
CA GLY A 64 -25.99 -0.84 6.21
C GLY A 64 -27.37 -1.45 6.52
N ALA A 65 -28.45 -0.89 5.98
CA ALA A 65 -29.80 -1.43 6.11
C ALA A 65 -30.13 -2.54 5.08
N LEU A 66 -29.28 -2.76 4.08
CA LEU A 66 -29.53 -3.76 3.05
C LEU A 66 -29.41 -5.17 3.63
N LYS A 67 -30.44 -6.00 3.42
CA LYS A 67 -30.45 -7.40 3.89
C LYS A 67 -29.24 -8.16 3.31
N GLY A 68 -28.46 -8.77 4.20
CA GLY A 68 -27.26 -9.54 3.84
C GLY A 68 -25.96 -8.74 3.96
N VAL A 69 -26.02 -7.43 4.17
CA VAL A 69 -24.86 -6.65 4.62
C VAL A 69 -24.66 -6.87 6.11
N LEU A 70 -23.41 -7.11 6.50
CA LEU A 70 -23.01 -7.37 7.88
C LEU A 70 -22.21 -6.23 8.49
N ALA A 71 -21.43 -5.53 7.66
CA ALA A 71 -20.68 -4.36 8.07
C ALA A 71 -20.49 -3.39 6.91
N VAL A 72 -20.47 -2.10 7.23
CA VAL A 72 -19.97 -1.04 6.35
C VAL A 72 -18.93 -0.26 7.14
N VAL A 73 -17.74 -0.11 6.57
CA VAL A 73 -16.60 0.55 7.22
C VAL A 73 -16.16 1.77 6.42
N THR A 74 -15.72 2.80 7.13
CA THR A 74 -15.16 4.04 6.59
C THR A 74 -13.87 4.37 7.34
N ALA A 75 -13.18 5.44 6.95
CA ALA A 75 -12.01 5.90 7.70
C ALA A 75 -12.27 6.19 9.19
N ALA A 76 -13.52 6.46 9.57
CA ALA A 76 -13.92 6.72 10.96
C ALA A 76 -13.80 5.49 11.86
N ASP A 77 -13.75 4.28 11.28
CA ASP A 77 -13.65 3.03 12.01
C ASP A 77 -12.20 2.66 12.36
N PHE A 78 -11.21 3.42 11.88
CA PHE A 78 -9.78 3.17 12.07
C PHE A 78 -9.18 4.18 13.04
N ALA A 79 -8.05 3.81 13.66
CA ALA A 79 -7.33 4.72 14.53
C ALA A 79 -6.88 5.98 13.77
N GLU A 80 -6.98 7.13 14.43
CA GLU A 80 -6.30 8.34 13.98
C GLU A 80 -4.80 8.20 14.24
N LEU A 81 -4.01 8.28 13.17
CA LEU A 81 -2.57 8.17 13.23
C LEU A 81 -1.98 9.58 13.15
N PRO A 82 -1.22 10.02 14.17
CA PRO A 82 -0.67 11.36 14.15
C PRO A 82 0.34 11.52 13.02
N VAL A 83 0.47 12.75 12.52
CA VAL A 83 1.51 13.11 11.55
C VAL A 83 2.88 12.79 12.15
N GLY A 84 3.71 12.08 11.37
CA GLY A 84 5.02 11.61 11.84
C GLY A 84 4.99 10.30 12.64
N ALA A 85 3.84 9.64 12.80
CA ALA A 85 3.81 8.25 13.23
C ALA A 85 4.54 7.40 12.18
N THR A 86 5.69 6.83 12.54
CA THR A 86 6.49 6.01 11.65
C THR A 86 6.67 4.61 12.20
N ILE A 87 6.76 3.62 11.31
CA ILE A 87 7.29 2.31 11.66
C ILE A 87 8.67 2.11 11.04
N PRO A 88 9.62 1.47 11.76
CA PRO A 88 10.94 1.20 11.22
C PRO A 88 10.83 0.13 10.13
N MET A 89 11.38 0.43 8.95
CA MET A 89 11.59 -0.57 7.89
C MET A 89 12.75 -0.11 7.00
N GLY A 90 13.80 -0.94 6.92
CA GLY A 90 15.02 -0.58 6.19
C GLY A 90 15.63 0.72 6.72
N GLU A 91 16.16 1.54 5.80
CA GLU A 91 16.88 2.77 6.13
C GLU A 91 15.97 4.00 6.34
N THR A 92 14.69 3.95 5.93
CA THR A 92 13.83 5.13 5.82
C THR A 92 12.50 5.03 6.58
N GLY A 93 11.98 3.82 6.86
CA GLY A 93 10.70 3.62 7.54
C GLY A 93 9.48 4.02 6.70
N TYR A 94 8.28 3.77 7.24
CA TYR A 94 7.00 4.16 6.61
C TYR A 94 6.26 5.18 7.47
N ASP A 95 5.81 6.26 6.84
CA ASP A 95 4.87 7.23 7.43
C ASP A 95 3.47 6.60 7.49
N MET A 96 3.04 6.20 8.69
CA MET A 96 1.83 5.40 8.89
C MET A 96 0.53 6.15 8.56
N TRP A 97 0.53 7.48 8.69
CA TRP A 97 -0.61 8.29 8.25
C TRP A 97 -0.81 8.20 6.72
N MET A 98 0.27 8.11 5.93
CA MET A 98 0.20 7.87 4.48
C MET A 98 -0.26 6.46 4.19
N VAL A 99 0.28 5.45 4.89
CA VAL A 99 -0.15 4.05 4.75
C VAL A 99 -1.66 3.93 4.99
N ALA A 100 -2.17 4.57 6.04
CA ALA A 100 -3.60 4.53 6.31
C ALA A 100 -4.42 5.24 5.22
N ALA A 101 -3.98 6.40 4.72
CA ALA A 101 -4.64 7.08 3.61
C ALA A 101 -4.60 6.26 2.29
N LEU A 102 -3.57 5.45 2.07
CA LEU A 102 -3.47 4.51 0.96
C LEU A 102 -4.51 3.38 1.04
N ASN A 103 -4.82 2.92 2.25
CA ASN A 103 -5.75 1.82 2.48
C ASN A 103 -7.21 2.27 2.45
N ILE A 104 -7.51 3.45 2.99
CA ILE A 104 -8.83 4.07 2.93
C ILE A 104 -8.72 5.60 3.01
N ALA A 105 -9.39 6.30 2.10
CA ALA A 105 -9.40 7.75 2.04
C ALA A 105 -9.99 8.34 3.33
N ARG A 106 -9.30 9.34 3.88
CA ARG A 106 -9.74 10.04 5.09
C ARG A 106 -10.50 11.32 4.71
N SER A 107 -9.83 12.46 4.66
CA SER A 107 -10.47 13.76 4.36
C SER A 107 -10.45 14.15 2.88
N LYS A 108 -9.52 13.59 2.11
CA LYS A 108 -9.37 13.84 0.66
C LYS A 108 -9.11 12.51 -0.06
N VAL A 109 -9.52 12.47 -1.32
CA VAL A 109 -9.09 11.46 -2.29
C VAL A 109 -7.99 12.07 -3.15
N HIS A 110 -6.94 11.30 -3.46
CA HIS A 110 -5.71 11.74 -4.12
C HIS A 110 -5.45 11.03 -5.45
N TRP A 111 -6.26 10.02 -5.80
CA TRP A 111 -6.25 9.39 -7.13
C TRP A 111 -7.59 8.72 -7.44
N VAL A 112 -7.86 8.52 -8.73
CA VAL A 112 -9.00 7.73 -9.21
C VAL A 112 -8.83 6.29 -8.76
N GLY A 113 -9.86 5.72 -8.14
CA GLY A 113 -9.82 4.35 -7.65
C GLY A 113 -9.41 4.21 -6.18
N GLN A 114 -9.07 5.30 -5.48
CA GLN A 114 -8.76 5.25 -4.04
C GLN A 114 -9.96 4.69 -3.25
N PRO A 115 -9.77 3.72 -2.34
CA PRO A 115 -10.86 3.22 -1.48
C PRO A 115 -11.41 4.31 -0.56
N VAL A 116 -12.72 4.36 -0.36
CA VAL A 116 -13.41 5.38 0.46
C VAL A 116 -14.30 4.74 1.53
N ALA A 117 -14.90 3.60 1.22
CA ALA A 117 -15.67 2.79 2.15
C ALA A 117 -15.49 1.30 1.80
N GLY A 118 -15.75 0.41 2.75
CA GLY A 118 -15.79 -1.04 2.56
C GLY A 118 -17.12 -1.61 3.00
N VAL A 119 -17.58 -2.68 2.34
CA VAL A 119 -18.76 -3.46 2.72
C VAL A 119 -18.35 -4.91 2.89
N ALA A 120 -18.83 -5.56 3.95
CA ALA A 120 -18.83 -7.01 4.10
C ALA A 120 -20.27 -7.54 4.02
N ALA A 121 -20.53 -8.51 3.15
CA ALA A 121 -21.85 -9.09 2.94
C ALA A 121 -21.80 -10.61 2.73
N VAL A 122 -22.95 -11.27 2.87
CA VAL A 122 -23.08 -12.73 2.77
C VAL A 122 -22.66 -13.30 1.40
N ASP A 123 -22.68 -12.49 0.34
CA ASP A 123 -22.18 -12.85 -0.98
C ASP A 123 -21.72 -11.61 -1.76
N VAL A 124 -21.06 -11.86 -2.89
CA VAL A 124 -20.45 -10.84 -3.76
C VAL A 124 -21.49 -9.89 -4.37
N HIS A 125 -22.68 -10.38 -4.72
CA HIS A 125 -23.73 -9.59 -5.37
C HIS A 125 -24.38 -8.63 -4.38
N VAL A 126 -24.63 -9.07 -3.15
CA VAL A 126 -25.12 -8.19 -2.07
C VAL A 126 -24.09 -7.11 -1.75
N ALA A 127 -22.79 -7.46 -1.70
CA ALA A 127 -21.73 -6.47 -1.51
C ALA A 127 -21.73 -5.41 -2.62
N GLU A 128 -21.85 -5.81 -3.88
CA GLU A 128 -21.93 -4.90 -5.04
C GLU A 128 -23.17 -4.00 -5.00
N ALA A 129 -24.34 -4.58 -4.69
CA ALA A 129 -25.58 -3.81 -4.52
C ALA A 129 -25.48 -2.80 -3.38
N ALA A 130 -24.85 -3.17 -2.27
CA ALA A 130 -24.62 -2.29 -1.13
C ALA A 130 -23.71 -1.10 -1.48
N LEU A 131 -22.65 -1.31 -2.26
CA LEU A 131 -21.78 -0.22 -2.71
C LEU A 131 -22.55 0.86 -3.49
N ALA A 132 -23.52 0.46 -4.31
CA ALA A 132 -24.36 1.39 -5.07
C ALA A 132 -25.34 2.21 -4.19
N LEU A 133 -25.50 1.84 -2.92
CA LEU A 133 -26.34 2.55 -1.95
C LEU A 133 -25.54 3.50 -1.05
N ILE A 134 -24.22 3.50 -1.15
CA ILE A 134 -23.36 4.44 -0.42
C ILE A 134 -23.31 5.74 -1.20
N GLU A 135 -23.71 6.84 -0.56
CA GLU A 135 -23.67 8.17 -1.15
C GLU A 135 -22.45 8.93 -0.62
N VAL A 136 -21.63 9.48 -1.51
CA VAL A 136 -20.43 10.24 -1.14
C VAL A 136 -20.49 11.60 -1.82
N ASP A 137 -20.49 12.65 -1.00
CA ASP A 137 -20.41 14.03 -1.47
C ASP A 137 -18.95 14.44 -1.59
N TYR A 138 -18.55 14.79 -2.80
CA TYR A 138 -17.21 15.28 -3.12
C TYR A 138 -17.25 16.75 -3.47
N GLU A 139 -16.21 17.47 -3.03
CA GLU A 139 -15.83 18.77 -3.57
C GLU A 139 -14.58 18.55 -4.43
N PRO A 140 -14.69 18.50 -5.78
CA PRO A 140 -13.56 18.28 -6.66
C PRO A 140 -12.49 19.36 -6.49
N LEU A 141 -11.24 18.93 -6.44
CA LEU A 141 -10.07 19.80 -6.36
C LEU A 141 -9.24 19.67 -7.63
N THR A 142 -8.47 20.70 -7.97
CA THR A 142 -7.58 20.65 -9.13
C THR A 142 -6.53 19.54 -8.94
N PRO A 143 -6.48 18.52 -9.81
CA PRO A 143 -5.46 17.49 -9.73
C PRO A 143 -4.14 17.98 -10.32
N VAL A 144 -3.03 17.47 -9.78
CA VAL A 144 -1.68 17.68 -10.33
C VAL A 144 -1.15 16.35 -10.84
N LEU A 145 -0.89 16.26 -12.14
CA LEU A 145 -0.71 14.97 -12.84
C LEU A 145 0.73 14.66 -13.26
N ASN A 146 1.69 15.54 -12.93
CA ASN A 146 3.11 15.28 -13.20
C ASN A 146 4.01 15.93 -12.14
N ILE A 147 5.23 15.41 -12.03
CA ILE A 147 6.20 15.80 -11.00
C ILE A 147 6.60 17.28 -11.14
N ALA A 148 6.86 17.77 -12.35
CA ALA A 148 7.28 19.15 -12.57
C ALA A 148 6.21 20.15 -12.11
N ALA A 149 4.94 19.90 -12.46
CA ALA A 149 3.80 20.70 -12.00
C ALA A 149 3.60 20.58 -10.49
N ALA A 150 3.83 19.42 -9.87
CA ALA A 150 3.74 19.27 -8.42
C ALA A 150 4.82 20.07 -7.68
N MET A 151 6.01 20.19 -8.26
CA MET A 151 7.13 20.93 -7.68
C MET A 151 7.08 22.44 -7.92
N ALA A 152 6.14 22.93 -8.74
CA ALA A 152 6.02 24.35 -9.04
C ALA A 152 5.63 25.16 -7.76
N PRO A 153 6.16 26.38 -7.57
CA PRO A 153 5.86 27.20 -6.40
C PRO A 153 4.36 27.47 -6.17
N GLU A 154 3.60 27.56 -7.26
CA GLU A 154 2.16 27.81 -7.30
C GLU A 154 1.30 26.54 -7.27
N ALA A 155 1.92 25.35 -7.21
CA ALA A 155 1.19 24.10 -7.18
C ALA A 155 0.31 24.01 -5.93
N PRO A 156 -0.94 23.51 -6.03
CA PRO A 156 -1.74 23.25 -4.86
C PRO A 156 -1.01 22.24 -3.97
N VAL A 157 -0.88 22.57 -2.69
CA VAL A 157 -0.25 21.69 -1.70
C VAL A 157 -1.18 20.51 -1.41
N LEU A 158 -0.69 19.30 -1.66
CA LEU A 158 -1.47 18.07 -1.47
C LEU A 158 -1.69 17.75 0.02
N HIS A 159 -0.62 17.89 0.81
CA HIS A 159 -0.60 17.59 2.23
C HIS A 159 -0.10 18.78 3.04
N GLU A 160 -1.01 19.45 3.75
CA GLU A 160 -0.77 20.72 4.46
C GLU A 160 0.23 20.60 5.64
N HIS A 161 0.55 19.38 6.05
CA HIS A 161 1.47 19.09 7.17
C HIS A 161 2.82 18.50 6.71
N VAL A 162 3.04 18.32 5.40
CA VAL A 162 4.29 17.78 4.87
C VAL A 162 5.30 18.91 4.66
N LEU A 163 6.37 18.89 5.45
CA LEU A 163 7.52 19.79 5.32
C LEU A 163 8.68 19.03 4.67
N THR A 164 9.38 19.66 3.72
CA THR A 164 10.49 19.03 3.00
C THR A 164 11.62 18.61 3.97
N LYS A 165 11.89 17.32 4.02
CA LYS A 165 12.98 16.72 4.82
C LYS A 165 14.34 16.91 4.11
N GLY A 166 15.45 17.02 4.85
CA GLY A 166 16.81 17.07 4.28
C GLY A 166 17.26 18.43 3.73
N VAL A 167 16.64 19.52 4.19
CA VAL A 167 17.03 20.89 3.85
C VAL A 167 17.22 21.72 5.11
N GLU A 168 18.25 22.57 5.12
CA GLU A 168 18.57 23.49 6.22
C GLU A 168 18.56 24.95 5.73
N PRO A 169 17.94 25.88 6.47
CA PRO A 169 17.14 25.64 7.67
C PRO A 169 15.85 24.87 7.37
N ARG A 170 15.32 24.14 8.37
CA ARG A 170 14.04 23.41 8.25
C ARG A 170 12.93 24.33 7.71
N PRO A 171 12.18 23.94 6.67
CA PRO A 171 11.11 24.76 6.10
C PRO A 171 9.98 25.01 7.10
N ARG A 172 9.32 26.17 6.98
CA ARG A 172 8.14 26.55 7.77
C ARG A 172 6.81 26.39 7.03
N ALA A 173 6.86 26.25 5.71
CA ALA A 173 5.67 26.08 4.86
C ALA A 173 5.67 24.68 4.24
N PRO A 174 4.48 24.07 4.05
CA PRO A 174 4.37 22.78 3.40
C PRO A 174 4.67 22.88 1.90
N SER A 175 5.10 21.76 1.32
CA SER A 175 5.33 21.66 -0.12
C SER A 175 5.05 20.23 -0.60
N ASN A 176 4.87 20.07 -1.90
CA ASN A 176 4.75 18.75 -2.53
C ASN A 176 6.12 18.03 -2.64
N VAL A 177 7.24 18.68 -2.30
CA VAL A 177 8.55 18.05 -2.23
C VAL A 177 8.74 17.45 -0.83
N CYS A 178 8.53 16.13 -0.72
CA CYS A 178 8.60 15.45 0.57
C CYS A 178 10.02 15.41 1.17
N SER A 179 11.05 15.25 0.36
CA SER A 179 12.44 15.16 0.81
C SER A 179 13.44 15.63 -0.25
N ARG A 180 14.62 16.05 0.21
CA ARG A 180 15.79 16.34 -0.61
C ARG A 180 16.99 15.61 -0.03
N THR A 181 17.65 14.78 -0.85
CA THR A 181 18.89 14.11 -0.48
C THR A 181 20.03 14.68 -1.33
N ALA A 182 21.09 15.18 -0.68
CA ALA A 182 22.29 15.63 -1.35
C ALA A 182 23.40 14.58 -1.20
N ILE A 183 23.97 14.13 -2.31
CA ILE A 183 25.12 13.22 -2.32
C ILE A 183 26.32 14.02 -2.78
N THR A 184 27.30 14.21 -1.90
CA THR A 184 28.51 15.00 -2.18
C THR A 184 29.75 14.13 -2.05
N ARG A 185 30.64 14.20 -3.04
CA ARG A 185 31.95 13.53 -3.00
C ARG A 185 32.97 14.34 -3.79
N GLY A 186 33.99 14.84 -3.10
CA GLY A 186 35.03 15.68 -3.72
C GLY A 186 34.46 17.00 -4.28
N ASP A 187 35.19 17.58 -5.25
CA ASP A 187 34.80 18.81 -5.95
C ASP A 187 34.39 18.47 -7.39
N ALA A 188 33.09 18.26 -7.58
CA ALA A 188 32.53 17.87 -8.87
C ALA A 188 32.63 18.99 -9.92
N ALA A 189 32.53 20.26 -9.51
CA ALA A 189 32.63 21.40 -10.41
C ALA A 189 34.03 21.48 -11.02
N ARG A 190 35.07 21.45 -10.18
CA ARG A 190 36.46 21.44 -10.64
C ARG A 190 36.78 20.22 -11.51
N ALA A 191 36.22 19.06 -11.19
CA ALA A 191 36.41 17.84 -11.97
C ALA A 191 35.77 17.93 -13.37
N LEU A 192 34.60 18.56 -13.49
CA LEU A 192 33.92 18.79 -14.76
C LEU A 192 34.65 19.83 -15.62
N ASP A 193 35.14 20.92 -15.01
CA ASP A 193 35.87 21.99 -15.72
C ASP A 193 37.19 21.50 -16.32
N GLY A 194 37.89 20.60 -15.61
CA GLY A 194 39.15 20.01 -16.08
C GLY A 194 38.98 18.77 -16.98
N ALA A 195 37.75 18.36 -17.30
CA ALA A 195 37.50 17.14 -18.06
C ALA A 195 37.79 17.34 -19.55
N ALA A 196 38.36 16.30 -20.19
CA ALA A 196 38.59 16.31 -21.63
C ALA A 196 37.29 16.34 -22.45
N ALA A 197 36.17 15.88 -21.87
CA ALA A 197 34.83 15.95 -22.44
C ALA A 197 33.77 15.88 -21.33
N THR A 198 32.61 16.51 -21.56
CA THR A 198 31.46 16.45 -20.65
C THR A 198 30.17 16.18 -21.44
N ALA A 199 29.18 15.58 -20.79
CA ALA A 199 27.84 15.35 -21.36
C ALA A 199 26.78 15.53 -20.28
N ARG A 200 25.58 15.97 -20.68
CA ARG A 200 24.39 16.06 -19.85
C ARG A 200 23.24 15.34 -20.55
N MET A 201 22.51 14.54 -19.80
CA MET A 201 21.33 13.83 -20.28
C MET A 201 20.20 13.96 -19.27
N SER A 202 18.97 14.08 -19.77
CA SER A 202 17.75 13.96 -18.99
C SER A 202 17.08 12.64 -19.36
N VAL A 203 16.77 11.82 -18.36
CA VAL A 203 16.10 10.53 -18.53
C VAL A 203 14.82 10.55 -17.72
N GLN A 204 13.70 10.19 -18.36
CA GLN A 204 12.43 9.92 -17.69
C GLN A 204 12.13 8.43 -17.84
N VAL A 205 11.74 7.80 -16.74
CA VAL A 205 11.22 6.43 -16.72
C VAL A 205 9.79 6.53 -16.23
N ASP A 206 8.85 6.06 -17.04
CA ASP A 206 7.43 6.13 -16.69
C ASP A 206 7.07 5.12 -15.60
N THR A 207 5.91 5.36 -14.96
CA THR A 207 5.39 4.45 -13.95
C THR A 207 4.99 3.12 -14.59
N ALA A 208 5.48 2.01 -14.02
CA ALA A 208 5.10 0.67 -14.42
C ALA A 208 4.35 -0.03 -13.28
N HIS A 209 3.22 -0.66 -13.61
CA HIS A 209 2.58 -1.60 -12.70
C HIS A 209 3.35 -2.93 -12.69
N GLN A 210 3.40 -3.60 -11.54
CA GLN A 210 4.20 -4.81 -11.31
C GLN A 210 3.74 -6.01 -12.15
N GLY A 211 2.51 -6.00 -12.66
CA GLY A 211 2.02 -6.97 -13.63
C GLY A 211 1.92 -8.41 -13.11
N TYR A 212 1.78 -8.61 -11.81
CA TYR A 212 1.51 -9.94 -11.24
C TYR A 212 0.12 -10.45 -11.67
N LEU A 213 0.03 -11.76 -11.91
CA LEU A 213 -1.20 -12.39 -12.42
C LEU A 213 -2.27 -12.54 -11.33
N GLU A 214 -1.84 -12.85 -10.11
CA GLU A 214 -2.73 -12.93 -8.95
C GLU A 214 -2.96 -11.52 -8.39
N PRO A 215 -4.20 -11.01 -8.40
CA PRO A 215 -4.53 -9.72 -7.78
C PRO A 215 -4.18 -9.67 -6.29
N GLN A 216 -4.26 -8.48 -5.69
CA GLN A 216 -4.18 -8.35 -4.24
C GLN A 216 -5.40 -9.03 -3.60
N VAL A 217 -5.16 -10.01 -2.74
CA VAL A 217 -6.20 -10.82 -2.09
C VAL A 217 -5.73 -11.30 -0.73
N MET A 218 -6.70 -11.42 0.19
CA MET A 218 -6.50 -11.96 1.51
C MET A 218 -7.82 -12.52 2.05
N VAL A 219 -7.72 -13.32 3.10
CA VAL A 219 -8.84 -13.72 3.96
C VAL A 219 -8.48 -13.36 5.39
N ALA A 220 -9.40 -12.72 6.09
CA ALA A 220 -9.26 -12.39 7.51
C ALA A 220 -10.32 -13.13 8.33
N GLN A 221 -9.95 -13.57 9.52
CA GLN A 221 -10.84 -14.16 10.50
C GLN A 221 -10.46 -13.65 11.89
N VAL A 222 -11.44 -13.20 12.65
CA VAL A 222 -11.27 -12.87 14.07
C VAL A 222 -11.97 -13.94 14.89
N ASP A 223 -11.26 -14.57 15.82
CA ASP A 223 -11.84 -15.57 16.70
C ASP A 223 -12.61 -14.95 17.88
N ALA A 224 -13.29 -15.78 18.66
CA ALA A 224 -14.06 -15.33 19.83
C ALA A 224 -13.20 -14.69 20.93
N GLY A 225 -11.88 -14.94 20.93
CA GLY A 225 -10.90 -14.32 21.84
C GLY A 225 -10.33 -13.00 21.32
N GLY A 226 -10.70 -12.58 20.10
CA GLY A 226 -10.22 -11.36 19.47
C GLY A 226 -8.89 -11.51 18.72
N LEU A 227 -8.37 -12.73 18.54
CA LEU A 227 -7.18 -12.95 17.72
C LEU A 227 -7.57 -12.88 16.24
N ALA A 228 -7.01 -11.91 15.52
CA ALA A 228 -7.15 -11.77 14.08
C ALA A 228 -6.10 -12.64 13.36
N THR A 229 -6.54 -13.61 12.55
CA THR A 229 -5.69 -14.34 11.61
C THR A 229 -5.98 -13.86 10.19
N VAL A 230 -4.90 -13.59 9.45
CA VAL A 230 -4.96 -13.08 8.09
C VAL A 230 -4.12 -13.97 7.19
N TRP A 231 -4.75 -14.62 6.23
CA TRP A 231 -4.06 -15.31 5.14
C TRP A 231 -3.90 -14.33 3.98
N ALA A 232 -2.66 -14.00 3.61
CA ALA A 232 -2.39 -12.93 2.67
C ALA A 232 -1.39 -13.31 1.58
N SER A 233 -1.60 -12.71 0.41
CA SER A 233 -0.59 -12.67 -0.65
C SER A 233 0.34 -11.49 -0.35
N THR A 234 1.44 -11.78 0.35
CA THR A 234 2.36 -10.74 0.84
C THR A 234 3.83 -11.15 0.71
N GLN A 235 4.70 -10.18 0.44
CA GLN A 235 6.15 -10.33 0.47
C GLN A 235 6.75 -9.98 1.85
N GLY A 236 5.95 -9.45 2.77
CA GLY A 236 6.44 -8.88 4.03
C GLY A 236 5.51 -9.15 5.20
N GLN A 237 5.42 -10.41 5.67
CA GLN A 237 4.50 -10.82 6.74
C GLN A 237 4.57 -9.94 8.00
N PHE A 238 5.77 -9.66 8.51
CA PHE A 238 5.96 -8.87 9.73
C PHE A 238 5.69 -7.38 9.49
N THR A 239 5.94 -6.91 8.28
CA THR A 239 5.65 -5.52 7.89
C THR A 239 4.14 -5.31 7.79
N ALA A 240 3.42 -6.24 7.14
CA ALA A 240 1.97 -6.24 7.07
C ALA A 240 1.35 -6.30 8.48
N GLU A 241 1.85 -7.20 9.33
CA GLU A 241 1.39 -7.34 10.73
C GLU A 241 1.53 -6.01 11.50
N LEU A 242 2.70 -5.39 11.43
CA LEU A 242 2.95 -4.12 12.10
C LEU A 242 2.07 -2.99 11.53
N MET A 243 1.94 -2.90 10.20
CA MET A 243 1.13 -1.86 9.56
C MET A 243 -0.36 -2.00 9.89
N ILE A 244 -0.91 -3.22 9.80
CA ILE A 244 -2.32 -3.50 10.09
C ILE A 244 -2.62 -3.26 11.57
N ALA A 245 -1.80 -3.80 12.48
CA ALA A 245 -2.00 -3.61 13.91
C ALA A 245 -2.01 -2.12 14.30
N ARG A 246 -1.07 -1.34 13.75
CA ARG A 246 -1.00 0.11 13.97
C ARG A 246 -2.22 0.83 13.41
N MET A 247 -2.65 0.50 12.19
CA MET A 247 -3.80 1.14 11.56
C MET A 247 -5.11 0.86 12.29
N LEU A 248 -5.26 -0.35 12.84
CA LEU A 248 -6.43 -0.76 13.62
C LEU A 248 -6.38 -0.31 15.08
N GLY A 249 -5.23 0.18 15.55
CA GLY A 249 -5.04 0.52 16.96
C GLY A 249 -5.05 -0.70 17.90
N MET A 250 -4.75 -1.89 17.38
CA MET A 250 -4.75 -3.14 18.15
C MET A 250 -3.33 -3.58 18.54
N PRO A 251 -3.16 -4.37 19.62
CA PRO A 251 -1.88 -4.98 19.94
C PRO A 251 -1.41 -5.91 18.82
N GLN A 252 -0.13 -5.83 18.44
CA GLN A 252 0.44 -6.73 17.43
C GLN A 252 0.29 -8.21 17.83
N SER A 253 0.32 -8.52 19.13
CA SER A 253 0.12 -9.88 19.64
C SER A 253 -1.30 -10.44 19.45
N GLN A 254 -2.27 -9.61 19.06
CA GLN A 254 -3.64 -10.02 18.70
C GLN A 254 -3.84 -10.13 17.19
N LEU A 255 -2.76 -10.04 16.40
CA LEU A 255 -2.80 -10.20 14.95
C LEU A 255 -1.79 -11.27 14.54
N ARG A 256 -2.17 -12.10 13.57
CA ARG A 256 -1.29 -13.10 12.96
C ARG A 256 -1.42 -13.05 11.46
N ILE A 257 -0.33 -12.72 10.76
CA ILE A 257 -0.27 -12.78 9.30
C ILE A 257 0.36 -14.11 8.87
N LEU A 258 -0.38 -14.88 8.07
CA LEU A 258 0.04 -16.14 7.47
C LEU A 258 0.21 -15.93 5.97
N PRO A 259 1.44 -15.81 5.45
CA PRO A 259 1.65 -15.75 4.01
C PRO A 259 1.28 -17.09 3.38
N LEU A 260 0.51 -17.04 2.29
CA LEU A 260 0.26 -18.18 1.42
C LEU A 260 1.13 -18.09 0.15
N GLU A 261 0.90 -19.00 -0.79
CA GLU A 261 1.53 -18.89 -2.10
C GLU A 261 1.21 -17.54 -2.74
N ILE A 262 2.19 -16.98 -3.46
CA ILE A 262 2.13 -15.65 -4.06
C ILE A 262 2.25 -15.75 -5.58
N GLY A 263 1.24 -15.27 -6.30
CA GLY A 263 1.16 -15.29 -7.76
C GLY A 263 1.88 -14.11 -8.42
N GLY A 264 3.03 -13.74 -7.86
CA GLY A 264 3.83 -12.58 -8.25
C GLY A 264 3.64 -11.38 -7.30
N GLY A 265 4.70 -10.58 -7.17
CA GLY A 265 4.67 -9.38 -6.33
C GLY A 265 5.53 -8.25 -6.88
N PHE A 266 6.79 -8.54 -7.24
CA PHE A 266 7.73 -7.57 -7.84
C PHE A 266 7.83 -6.24 -7.08
N GLY A 267 7.71 -6.32 -5.74
CA GLY A 267 7.73 -5.17 -4.83
C GLY A 267 6.34 -4.62 -4.49
N GLY A 268 5.31 -4.95 -5.28
CA GLY A 268 3.95 -4.43 -5.10
C GLY A 268 3.16 -5.05 -3.94
N LYS A 269 3.65 -6.14 -3.33
CA LYS A 269 2.99 -6.79 -2.17
C LYS A 269 3.82 -6.70 -0.88
N ILE A 270 4.72 -5.71 -0.77
CA ILE A 270 5.52 -5.43 0.44
C ILE A 270 4.70 -4.61 1.44
N ALA A 271 4.07 -3.54 0.97
CA ALA A 271 3.16 -2.69 1.76
C ALA A 271 1.72 -3.17 1.62
N ILE A 272 0.86 -2.73 2.56
CA ILE A 272 -0.57 -3.02 2.55
C ILE A 272 -1.35 -2.04 1.64
N HIS A 273 -2.29 -2.57 0.87
CA HIS A 273 -3.19 -1.93 -0.10
C HIS A 273 -4.66 -2.38 0.09
N GLY A 274 -5.19 -2.25 1.30
CA GLY A 274 -6.56 -2.55 1.68
C GLY A 274 -6.69 -3.61 2.78
N GLU A 275 -5.57 -4.22 3.19
CA GLU A 275 -5.60 -5.38 4.09
C GLU A 275 -6.15 -5.04 5.47
N ALA A 276 -5.85 -3.85 5.98
CA ALA A 276 -6.40 -3.39 7.24
C ALA A 276 -7.93 -3.28 7.18
N VAL A 277 -8.51 -2.98 6.01
CA VAL A 277 -9.96 -2.85 5.85
C VAL A 277 -10.67 -4.19 5.99
N ALA A 278 -10.05 -5.28 5.52
CA ALA A 278 -10.63 -6.63 5.62
C ALA A 278 -10.64 -7.18 7.06
N VAL A 279 -9.80 -6.64 7.94
CA VAL A 279 -9.68 -7.09 9.34
C VAL A 279 -10.65 -6.34 10.26
N ARG A 280 -11.08 -5.14 9.87
CA ARG A 280 -11.85 -4.23 10.72
C ARG A 280 -13.31 -4.63 10.91
#